data_AF-A0A8H6PCS1-F1
#
_entry.id   AF-A0A8H6PCS1-F1
#
_cell.length_a   1.000
_cell.length_b   1.000
_cell.length_c   1.000
_cell.angle_alpha   90.00
_cell.angle_beta   90.00
_cell.angle_gamma   90.00
#
_symmetry.space_group_name_H-M   'P 1'
#
loop_
_entity.id
_entity.type
_entity.pdbx_description
1 polymer ?
#
loop_
_entity_poly.entity_id
_entity_poly.type
_entity_poly.pdbx_seq_one_letter_code
_entity_poly.pdbx_strand_id
1 'polypeptide(L)'
;MNGASTTNESLASPSGLNLAFPRSSMATQTVQQYTLRIVMAKKKSRVDSGIPTRLVLFPMPQGGSTIRLPSLCMAKLPVKPPPPSTPSAHTLQLYVSVVCWSKIQDKEQLMKAFVRAQRLQEAEALDGGKVKICPRCLRREEKRYKRKSLTEFGNRYFQANKGKRLVLLSTWKTKSWSEFHKDVSTAYVDSPVSSVHVDFSMRITCCCHHHDEKKGFGVIFTVKDHRDNVIAQAITDPITIINKRRSHDISSL
;
A
#
# COMPACT_ATOMS: atom_id res chain seq x y z
N MET A 1 7.99 64.14 -14.27
CA MET A 1 6.65 63.59 -13.97
C MET A 1 6.42 62.41 -14.91
N ASN A 2 5.81 61.34 -14.39
CA ASN A 2 5.68 59.98 -14.96
C ASN A 2 6.96 59.15 -14.73
N GLY A 3 7.00 58.07 -13.94
CA GLY A 3 5.94 57.20 -13.40
C GLY A 3 6.22 55.77 -13.86
N ALA A 4 7.12 55.06 -13.18
CA ALA A 4 7.41 53.65 -13.42
C ALA A 4 7.40 52.88 -12.11
N SER A 5 6.29 52.21 -11.84
CA SER A 5 6.11 51.26 -10.74
C SER A 5 6.59 49.89 -11.19
N THR A 6 7.62 49.37 -10.54
CA THR A 6 8.08 47.97 -10.65
C THR A 6 7.31 47.11 -9.65
N THR A 7 6.49 46.18 -10.14
CA THR A 7 5.91 45.12 -9.31
C THR A 7 6.64 43.80 -9.55
N ASN A 8 7.10 43.22 -8.43
CA ASN A 8 7.59 41.85 -8.28
C ASN A 8 6.57 40.83 -8.77
N GLU A 9 7.01 39.85 -9.57
CA GLU A 9 6.38 38.53 -9.61
C GLU A 9 7.39 37.42 -9.29
N SER A 10 6.99 36.64 -8.29
CA SER A 10 7.69 35.54 -7.66
C SER A 10 7.65 34.29 -8.55
N LEU A 11 8.82 33.65 -8.73
CA LEU A 11 8.94 32.33 -9.34
C LEU A 11 8.07 31.29 -8.59
N ALA A 12 7.18 30.62 -9.32
CA ALA A 12 6.55 29.37 -8.90
C ALA A 12 6.89 28.26 -9.92
N SER A 13 7.66 27.27 -9.47
CA SER A 13 7.95 26.04 -10.22
C SER A 13 6.72 25.14 -10.34
N PRO A 14 6.44 24.52 -11.49
CA PRO A 14 5.52 23.40 -11.57
C PRO A 14 6.27 22.06 -11.51
N SER A 15 5.98 21.31 -10.45
CA SER A 15 6.30 19.88 -10.35
C SER A 15 5.27 19.08 -11.15
N GLY A 16 5.71 18.13 -11.99
CA GLY A 16 4.83 17.11 -12.56
C GLY A 16 5.23 16.62 -13.94
N LEU A 17 6.26 15.76 -14.04
CA LEU A 17 6.60 15.10 -15.30
C LEU A 17 5.69 13.89 -15.55
N ASN A 18 4.63 14.11 -16.33
CA ASN A 18 3.86 13.04 -16.99
C ASN A 18 4.62 12.59 -18.25
N LEU A 19 4.94 11.30 -18.37
CA LEU A 19 5.53 10.71 -19.58
C LEU A 19 4.44 9.96 -20.37
N ALA A 20 4.23 10.38 -21.61
CA ALA A 20 3.35 9.72 -22.58
C ALA A 20 4.15 8.76 -23.49
N PHE A 21 3.55 7.64 -23.90
CA PHE A 21 4.14 6.61 -24.76
C PHE A 21 3.61 6.69 -26.21
N PRO A 22 4.39 6.35 -27.25
CA PRO A 22 3.94 6.38 -28.64
C PRO A 22 3.04 5.18 -28.98
N ARG A 23 2.05 5.45 -29.84
CA ARG A 23 0.86 4.63 -30.11
C ARG A 23 1.03 3.86 -31.43
N SER A 24 0.81 2.54 -31.40
CA SER A 24 0.53 1.76 -32.62
C SER A 24 -0.96 1.40 -32.64
N SER A 25 -1.58 1.50 -33.82
CA SER A 25 -3.03 1.52 -34.03
C SER A 25 -3.69 0.15 -33.95
N MET A 26 -4.79 0.03 -33.18
CA MET A 26 -6.03 -0.71 -33.48
C MET A 26 -6.97 -0.63 -32.25
N ALA A 27 -8.25 -0.30 -32.50
CA ALA A 27 -9.35 -0.08 -31.54
C ALA A 27 -9.14 1.02 -30.46
N THR A 28 -9.84 2.15 -30.62
CA THR A 28 -9.97 3.25 -29.63
C THR A 28 -10.81 2.82 -28.42
N GLN A 29 -10.31 1.88 -27.61
CA GLN A 29 -10.65 1.88 -26.19
C GLN A 29 -9.89 3.04 -25.57
N THR A 30 -10.59 4.10 -25.17
CA THR A 30 -10.03 5.14 -24.32
C THR A 30 -9.55 4.47 -23.04
N VAL A 31 -8.23 4.29 -22.88
CA VAL A 31 -7.64 3.79 -21.64
C VAL A 31 -7.88 4.87 -20.59
N GLN A 32 -8.91 4.67 -19.76
CA GLN A 32 -9.20 5.57 -18.66
C GLN A 32 -7.99 5.54 -17.71
N GLN A 33 -7.28 6.66 -17.60
CA GLN A 33 -6.08 6.74 -16.78
C GLN A 33 -6.49 6.88 -15.31
N TYR A 34 -6.25 5.84 -14.52
CA TYR A 34 -6.49 5.88 -13.09
C TYR A 34 -5.26 6.41 -12.33
N THR A 35 -5.53 7.19 -11.30
CA THR A 35 -4.57 7.69 -10.32
C THR A 35 -4.90 7.11 -8.96
N LEU A 36 -3.91 6.49 -8.33
CA LEU A 36 -4.01 6.01 -6.95
C LEU A 36 -3.21 6.93 -6.04
N ARG A 37 -3.84 7.41 -4.97
CA ARG A 37 -3.20 8.23 -3.93
C ARG A 37 -3.30 7.52 -2.59
N ILE A 38 -2.25 7.63 -1.79
CA ILE A 38 -2.17 7.00 -0.47
C ILE A 38 -2.11 8.08 0.59
N VAL A 39 -3.02 8.02 1.56
CA VAL A 39 -3.02 8.91 2.73
C VAL A 39 -2.81 8.06 3.97
N MET A 40 -1.79 8.40 4.77
CA MET A 40 -1.47 7.69 6.01
C MET A 40 -1.55 8.65 7.19
N ALA A 41 -2.06 8.19 8.33
CA ALA A 41 -2.15 9.01 9.53
C ALA A 41 -0.78 9.28 10.20
N LYS A 42 0.23 8.45 9.95
CA LYS A 42 1.56 8.57 10.58
C LYS A 42 2.66 7.93 9.74
N LYS A 43 3.87 8.51 9.80
CA LYS A 43 5.08 8.00 9.12
C LYS A 43 6.03 7.22 10.05
N LYS A 44 5.72 7.14 11.35
CA LYS A 44 6.45 6.35 12.35
C LYS A 44 5.47 5.49 13.14
N SER A 45 5.76 4.20 13.29
CA SER A 45 4.90 3.28 14.03
C SER A 45 5.68 2.20 14.76
N ARG A 46 5.08 1.64 15.82
CA ARG A 46 5.59 0.43 16.45
C ARG A 46 5.22 -0.77 15.58
N VAL A 47 6.05 -1.81 15.62
CA VAL A 47 5.82 -3.06 14.87
C VAL A 47 4.49 -3.75 15.21
N ASP A 48 3.93 -3.47 16.39
CA ASP A 48 2.67 -4.04 16.86
C ASP A 48 1.45 -3.13 16.65
N SER A 49 1.67 -1.93 16.12
CA SER A 49 0.63 -0.93 15.92
C SER A 49 0.24 -0.84 14.46
N GLY A 50 -1.06 -0.90 14.21
CA GLY A 50 -1.62 -0.55 12.90
C GLY A 50 -1.40 0.92 12.55
N ILE A 51 -1.31 1.19 11.26
CA ILE A 51 -1.21 2.50 10.63
C ILE A 51 -2.51 2.69 9.86
N PRO A 52 -3.41 3.57 10.33
CA PRO A 52 -4.57 3.96 9.55
C PRO A 52 -4.13 4.49 8.18
N THR A 53 -4.65 3.86 7.13
CA THR A 53 -4.30 4.10 5.73
C THR A 53 -5.57 4.20 4.90
N ARG A 54 -5.63 5.21 4.05
CA ARG A 54 -6.67 5.45 3.07
C ARG A 54 -6.07 5.34 1.68
N LEU A 55 -6.66 4.49 0.84
CA LEU A 55 -6.39 4.49 -0.60
C LEU A 55 -7.47 5.29 -1.29
N VAL A 56 -7.07 6.25 -2.12
CA VAL A 56 -7.97 7.09 -2.92
C VAL A 56 -7.71 6.78 -4.39
N LEU A 57 -8.74 6.37 -5.11
CA LEU A 57 -8.69 6.05 -6.52
C LEU A 57 -9.53 7.06 -7.30
N PHE A 58 -8.96 7.60 -8.37
CA PHE A 58 -9.62 8.52 -9.28
C PHE A 58 -9.31 8.15 -10.73
N PRO A 59 -10.25 8.28 -11.67
CA PRO A 59 -11.69 8.42 -11.43
C PRO A 59 -12.29 7.12 -10.85
N MET A 60 -13.54 7.18 -10.42
CA MET A 60 -14.27 5.98 -10.00
C MET A 60 -14.31 4.96 -11.15
N PRO A 61 -13.98 3.68 -10.89
CA PRO A 61 -13.99 2.67 -11.94
C PRO A 61 -15.40 2.39 -12.45
N GLN A 62 -15.59 2.43 -13.77
CA GLN A 62 -16.84 2.00 -14.39
C GLN A 62 -16.96 0.48 -14.23
N GLY A 63 -17.89 0.05 -13.39
CA GLY A 63 -18.09 -1.36 -13.04
C GLY A 63 -17.54 -1.74 -11.67
N GLY A 64 -16.41 -1.18 -11.21
CA GLY A 64 -15.78 -1.60 -9.95
C GLY A 64 -16.47 -1.04 -8.69
N SER A 65 -17.38 -1.79 -8.07
CA SER A 65 -18.02 -1.40 -6.79
C SER A 65 -17.23 -1.84 -5.57
N THR A 66 -16.35 -2.85 -5.73
CA THR A 66 -15.58 -3.41 -4.62
C THR A 66 -14.11 -3.60 -4.94
N ILE A 67 -13.30 -3.63 -3.90
CA ILE A 67 -11.89 -3.99 -3.93
C ILE A 67 -11.66 -5.23 -3.06
N ARG A 68 -11.00 -6.22 -3.65
CA ARG A 68 -10.53 -7.42 -2.97
C ARG A 68 -9.13 -7.19 -2.45
N LEU A 69 -8.92 -7.48 -1.18
CA LEU A 69 -7.62 -7.34 -0.53
C LEU A 69 -6.77 -8.60 -0.71
N PRO A 70 -5.43 -8.47 -0.68
CA PRO A 70 -4.55 -9.62 -0.87
C PRO A 70 -4.74 -10.62 0.27
N SER A 71 -5.00 -11.89 -0.07
CA SER A 71 -5.37 -12.94 0.89
C SER A 71 -4.27 -13.15 1.95
N LEU A 72 -3.01 -13.05 1.52
CA LEU A 72 -1.82 -13.16 2.35
C LEU A 72 -1.64 -11.98 3.31
N CYS A 73 -2.28 -10.85 3.05
CA CYS A 73 -2.21 -9.68 3.91
C CYS A 73 -3.34 -9.62 4.95
N MET A 74 -4.34 -10.48 4.95
CA MET A 74 -5.44 -10.38 5.92
C MET A 74 -4.98 -10.72 7.35
N ALA A 75 -5.22 -9.86 8.35
CA ALA A 75 -4.80 -10.11 9.74
C ALA A 75 -5.53 -11.33 10.37
N LYS A 76 -6.81 -11.51 10.02
CA LYS A 76 -7.63 -12.66 10.40
C LYS A 76 -7.40 -13.79 9.39
N LEU A 77 -7.09 -14.99 9.91
CA LEU A 77 -6.87 -16.16 9.07
C LEU A 77 -8.20 -16.80 8.66
N PRO A 78 -8.27 -17.40 7.45
CA PRO A 78 -9.47 -18.08 7.01
C PRO A 78 -9.74 -19.31 7.90
N VAL A 79 -11.03 -19.54 8.16
CA VAL A 79 -11.52 -20.70 8.92
C VAL A 79 -11.67 -21.93 8.02
N LYS A 80 -11.98 -21.71 6.74
CA LYS A 80 -12.21 -22.73 5.71
C LYS A 80 -11.54 -22.30 4.40
N PRO A 81 -11.32 -23.23 3.44
CA PRO A 81 -10.83 -22.90 2.12
C PRO A 81 -11.66 -21.76 1.51
N PRO A 82 -11.01 -20.71 0.96
CA PRO A 82 -11.74 -19.69 0.24
C PRO A 82 -12.41 -20.34 -0.99
N PRO A 83 -13.63 -19.93 -1.35
CA PRO A 83 -14.21 -20.35 -2.62
C PRO A 83 -13.30 -19.90 -3.77
N PRO A 84 -13.28 -20.64 -4.88
CA PRO A 84 -12.54 -20.23 -6.07
C PRO A 84 -12.94 -18.80 -6.43
N SER A 85 -11.94 -17.93 -6.60
CA SER A 85 -12.23 -16.56 -7.05
C SER A 85 -12.57 -16.58 -8.52
N THR A 86 -13.83 -16.36 -8.84
CA THR A 86 -14.24 -15.91 -10.16
C THR A 86 -13.90 -14.42 -10.29
N PRO A 87 -13.00 -14.03 -11.21
CA PRO A 87 -12.80 -12.64 -11.53
C PRO A 87 -14.13 -12.04 -11.99
N SER A 88 -14.53 -10.93 -11.38
CA SER A 88 -15.76 -10.22 -11.73
C SER A 88 -15.39 -8.84 -12.21
N ALA A 89 -16.02 -8.38 -13.29
CA ALA A 89 -15.84 -7.02 -13.81
C ALA A 89 -16.08 -5.93 -12.75
N HIS A 90 -16.83 -6.27 -11.69
CA HIS A 90 -17.15 -5.36 -10.59
C HIS A 90 -16.20 -5.39 -9.40
N THR A 91 -15.16 -6.23 -9.45
CA THR A 91 -14.20 -6.40 -8.36
C THR A 91 -12.78 -6.08 -8.82
N LEU A 92 -12.21 -5.03 -8.24
CA LEU A 92 -10.78 -4.73 -8.39
C LEU A 92 -9.94 -5.55 -7.41
N GLN A 93 -8.71 -5.86 -7.79
CA GLN A 93 -7.77 -6.64 -6.97
C GLN A 93 -6.64 -5.76 -6.45
N LEU A 94 -6.43 -5.75 -5.14
CA LEU A 94 -5.32 -5.04 -4.50
C LEU A 94 -4.16 -6.00 -4.24
N TYR A 95 -2.97 -5.55 -4.59
CA TYR A 95 -1.70 -6.19 -4.27
C TYR A 95 -0.83 -5.22 -3.47
N VAL A 96 -0.01 -5.79 -2.58
CA VAL A 96 0.83 -5.02 -1.66
C VAL A 96 2.25 -5.59 -1.68
N SER A 97 3.24 -4.71 -1.75
CA SER A 97 4.66 -5.06 -1.61
C SER A 97 5.42 -4.03 -0.79
N VAL A 98 6.55 -4.45 -0.22
CA VAL A 98 7.36 -3.62 0.67
C VAL A 98 8.79 -3.57 0.19
N VAL A 99 9.36 -2.37 0.20
CA VAL A 99 10.71 -2.05 -0.27
C VAL A 99 11.46 -1.25 0.79
N CYS A 100 12.77 -1.43 0.84
CA CYS A 100 13.67 -0.57 1.59
C CYS A 100 13.76 0.79 0.90
N TRP A 101 13.36 1.89 1.56
CA TRP A 101 13.38 3.22 0.94
C TRP A 101 14.80 3.67 0.58
N SER A 102 15.80 3.24 1.33
CA SER A 102 17.22 3.49 1.01
C SER A 102 17.67 2.90 -0.34
N LYS A 103 16.94 1.91 -0.86
CA LYS A 103 17.18 1.22 -2.13
C LYS A 103 16.37 1.82 -3.30
N ILE A 104 15.65 2.92 -3.06
CA ILE A 104 14.99 3.72 -4.09
C ILE A 104 15.60 5.11 -4.04
N GLN A 105 16.62 5.33 -4.86
CA GLN A 105 17.38 6.58 -4.90
C GLN A 105 17.05 7.42 -6.13
N ASP A 106 16.66 6.78 -7.21
CA ASP A 106 16.37 7.39 -8.50
C ASP A 106 15.07 6.85 -9.11
N LYS A 107 14.66 7.48 -10.22
CA LYS A 107 13.44 7.12 -10.96
C LYS A 107 13.49 5.72 -11.57
N GLU A 108 14.68 5.23 -11.94
CA GLU A 108 14.86 3.92 -12.56
C GLU A 108 14.63 2.80 -11.54
N GLN A 109 15.17 2.94 -10.33
CA GLN A 109 14.97 2.01 -9.22
C GLN A 109 13.49 1.98 -8.80
N LEU A 110 12.84 3.15 -8.77
CA LEU A 110 11.40 3.24 -8.51
C LEU A 110 10.59 2.50 -9.60
N MET A 111 10.92 2.71 -10.88
CA MET A 111 10.26 2.01 -11.99
C MET A 111 10.46 0.49 -11.90
N LYS A 112 11.68 0.03 -11.61
CA LYS A 112 11.97 -1.40 -11.38
C LYS A 112 11.15 -1.96 -10.22
N ALA A 113 10.98 -1.21 -9.14
CA ALA A 113 10.15 -1.61 -8.00
C ALA A 113 8.68 -1.74 -8.39
N PHE A 114 8.14 -0.80 -9.17
CA PHE A 114 6.77 -0.87 -9.69
C PHE A 114 6.57 -2.07 -10.62
N VAL A 115 7.43 -2.27 -11.62
CA VAL A 115 7.37 -3.41 -12.54
C VAL A 115 7.43 -4.74 -11.78
N ARG A 116 8.27 -4.85 -10.76
CA ARG A 116 8.29 -6.03 -9.89
C ARG A 116 6.98 -6.21 -9.14
N ALA A 117 6.41 -5.14 -8.60
CA ALA A 117 5.14 -5.18 -7.89
C ALA A 117 3.96 -5.61 -8.80
N GLN A 118 3.99 -5.29 -10.09
CA GLN A 118 2.98 -5.73 -11.08
C GLN A 118 2.98 -7.25 -11.28
N ARG A 119 4.17 -7.86 -11.25
CA ARG A 119 4.37 -9.31 -11.45
C ARG A 119 4.01 -10.14 -10.22
N LEU A 120 3.70 -9.51 -9.10
CA LEU A 120 3.33 -10.22 -7.88
C LEU A 120 1.93 -10.81 -8.04
N GLN A 121 1.83 -12.10 -8.39
CA GLN A 121 0.71 -12.91 -7.95
C GLN A 121 0.92 -13.18 -6.45
N GLU A 122 0.04 -12.67 -5.60
CA GLU A 122 0.03 -12.80 -4.14
C GLU A 122 1.42 -13.09 -3.48
N ALA A 123 2.16 -12.01 -3.18
CA ALA A 123 3.36 -11.98 -2.33
C ALA A 123 4.51 -12.96 -2.65
N GLU A 124 4.78 -13.31 -3.90
CA GLU A 124 5.97 -14.09 -4.28
C GLU A 124 7.25 -13.25 -4.42
N ALA A 125 8.40 -13.81 -4.09
CA ALA A 125 9.67 -13.09 -3.98
C ALA A 125 10.45 -13.09 -5.31
N LEU A 126 10.77 -11.90 -5.81
CA LEU A 126 11.78 -11.69 -6.85
C LEU A 126 12.83 -10.71 -6.30
N ASP A 127 14.09 -10.89 -6.71
CA ASP A 127 15.30 -10.37 -6.07
C ASP A 127 15.52 -8.84 -6.22
N GLY A 128 16.31 -8.25 -5.31
CA GLY A 128 16.84 -6.88 -5.44
C GLY A 128 16.04 -5.75 -4.76
N GLY A 129 15.90 -5.77 -3.42
CA GLY A 129 15.34 -4.65 -2.62
C GLY A 129 14.02 -4.94 -1.90
N LYS A 130 13.50 -6.17 -2.04
CA LYS A 130 12.27 -6.62 -1.39
C LYS A 130 12.51 -6.93 0.09
N VAL A 131 11.67 -6.38 0.96
CA VAL A 131 11.68 -6.71 2.40
C VAL A 131 10.98 -8.05 2.61
N LYS A 132 11.60 -8.94 3.40
CA LYS A 132 10.98 -10.18 3.89
C LYS A 132 10.87 -10.11 5.41
N ILE A 133 9.94 -10.86 6.01
CA ILE A 133 9.91 -10.96 7.47
C ILE A 133 11.19 -11.66 7.94
N CYS A 134 11.95 -11.02 8.85
CA CYS A 134 13.17 -11.65 9.37
C CYS A 134 12.82 -12.84 10.28
N PRO A 135 13.71 -13.83 10.45
CA PRO A 135 13.42 -15.03 11.25
C PRO A 135 12.98 -14.71 12.69
N ARG A 136 13.55 -13.66 13.29
CA ARG A 136 13.19 -13.21 14.64
C ARG A 136 11.75 -12.67 14.70
N CYS A 137 11.35 -11.84 13.74
CA CYS A 137 9.97 -11.33 13.66
C CYS A 137 8.97 -12.43 13.31
N LEU A 138 9.36 -13.37 12.45
CA LEU A 138 8.54 -14.54 12.11
C LEU A 138 8.21 -15.37 13.36
N ARG A 139 9.21 -15.73 14.17
CA ARG A 139 9.00 -16.44 15.44
C ARG A 139 8.07 -15.68 16.40
N ARG A 140 8.13 -14.34 16.41
CA ARG A 140 7.21 -13.53 17.23
C ARG A 140 5.78 -13.60 16.70
N GLU A 141 5.58 -13.53 15.38
CA GLU A 141 4.26 -13.71 14.78
C GLU A 141 3.73 -15.13 15.02
N GLU A 142 4.56 -16.17 14.92
CA GLU A 142 4.18 -17.54 15.29
C GLU A 142 3.68 -17.61 16.75
N LYS A 143 4.41 -17.01 17.70
CA LYS A 143 3.95 -16.94 19.10
C LYS A 143 2.66 -16.12 19.27
N ARG A 144 2.41 -15.10 18.45
CA ARG A 144 1.13 -14.35 18.45
C ARG A 144 -0.01 -15.20 17.93
N TYR A 145 0.20 -15.99 16.87
CA TYR A 145 -0.82 -16.86 16.31
C TYR A 145 -1.08 -18.11 17.14
N LYS A 146 -0.06 -18.70 17.79
CA LYS A 146 -0.24 -19.82 18.73
C LYS A 146 -1.12 -19.48 19.94
N ARG A 147 -1.15 -18.21 20.34
CA ARG A 147 -2.04 -17.71 21.41
C ARG A 147 -3.48 -17.48 20.93
N LYS A 148 -3.73 -17.55 19.63
CA LYS A 148 -5.08 -17.48 19.07
C LYS A 148 -5.59 -18.91 18.91
N SER A 149 -6.83 -19.15 19.32
CA SER A 149 -7.52 -20.40 18.99
C SER A 149 -7.86 -20.41 17.50
N LEU A 150 -6.94 -20.94 16.68
CA LEU A 150 -7.12 -21.09 15.24
C LEU A 150 -7.71 -22.45 14.92
N THR A 151 -8.53 -22.53 13.87
CA THR A 151 -8.96 -23.82 13.32
C THR A 151 -7.78 -24.56 12.70
N GLU A 152 -7.93 -25.87 12.50
CA GLU A 152 -6.92 -26.70 11.83
C GLU A 152 -6.52 -26.13 10.46
N PHE A 153 -7.52 -25.75 9.65
CA PHE A 153 -7.28 -25.09 8.37
C PHE A 153 -6.53 -23.76 8.53
N GLY A 154 -6.92 -22.93 9.51
CA GLY A 154 -6.24 -21.67 9.79
C GLY A 154 -4.77 -21.88 10.20
N ASN A 155 -4.48 -22.90 11.00
CA ASN A 155 -3.11 -23.31 11.36
C ASN A 155 -2.31 -23.74 10.13
N ARG A 156 -2.86 -24.64 9.31
CA ARG A 156 -2.21 -25.10 8.07
C ARG A 156 -1.93 -23.94 7.11
N TYR A 157 -2.93 -23.07 6.92
CA TYR A 157 -2.80 -21.87 6.10
C TYR A 157 -1.71 -20.94 6.63
N PHE A 158 -1.65 -20.71 7.94
CA PHE A 158 -0.60 -19.91 8.54
C PHE A 158 0.77 -20.53 8.33
N GLN A 159 0.96 -21.82 8.59
CA GLN A 159 2.26 -22.48 8.43
C GLN A 159 2.78 -22.41 6.99
N ALA A 160 1.91 -22.64 6.01
CA ALA A 160 2.27 -22.57 4.59
C ALA A 160 2.67 -21.15 4.15
N ASN A 161 2.11 -20.12 4.79
CA ASN A 161 2.19 -18.74 4.29
C ASN A 161 2.93 -17.77 5.21
N LYS A 162 3.32 -18.17 6.44
CA LYS A 162 3.86 -17.28 7.48
C LYS A 162 5.01 -16.38 7.00
N GLY A 163 5.88 -16.88 6.12
CA GLY A 163 7.00 -16.12 5.54
C GLY A 163 6.58 -15.04 4.53
N LYS A 164 5.39 -15.16 3.93
CA LYS A 164 4.84 -14.22 2.94
C LYS A 164 4.02 -13.09 3.61
N ARG A 165 3.75 -13.17 4.91
CA ARG A 165 2.84 -12.29 5.68
C ARG A 165 3.55 -11.09 6.31
N LEU A 166 4.28 -10.31 5.50
CA LEU A 166 5.00 -9.11 5.97
C LEU A 166 4.06 -7.95 6.32
N VAL A 167 2.99 -7.78 5.56
CA VAL A 167 1.97 -6.74 5.78
C VAL A 167 0.68 -7.41 6.22
N LEU A 168 0.06 -6.88 7.28
CA LEU A 168 -1.23 -7.31 7.81
C LEU A 168 -2.24 -6.16 7.74
N LEU A 169 -3.39 -6.39 7.11
CA LEU A 169 -4.51 -5.48 7.00
C LEU A 169 -5.62 -5.93 7.97
N SER A 170 -6.14 -5.03 8.78
CA SER A 170 -7.12 -5.33 9.85
C SER A 170 -8.53 -5.64 9.35
N THR A 171 -8.74 -5.72 8.05
CA THR A 171 -10.07 -5.68 7.43
C THR A 171 -10.42 -7.00 6.74
N TRP A 172 -11.61 -7.05 6.16
CA TRP A 172 -12.23 -8.22 5.55
C TRP A 172 -11.66 -8.44 4.14
N LYS A 173 -11.92 -9.61 3.56
CA LYS A 173 -11.37 -9.99 2.26
C LYS A 173 -11.75 -9.04 1.12
N THR A 174 -12.92 -8.40 1.22
CA THR A 174 -13.46 -7.47 0.23
C THR A 174 -14.02 -6.24 0.95
N LYS A 175 -13.86 -5.06 0.34
CA LYS A 175 -14.48 -3.81 0.77
C LYS A 175 -15.16 -3.12 -0.40
N SER A 176 -16.27 -2.45 -0.16
CA SER A 176 -16.85 -1.51 -1.12
C SER A 176 -16.07 -0.20 -1.13
N TRP A 177 -15.97 0.41 -2.30
CA TRP A 177 -15.46 1.77 -2.43
C TRP A 177 -16.46 2.76 -1.82
N SER A 178 -15.96 3.80 -1.15
CA SER A 178 -16.77 4.88 -0.58
C SER A 178 -16.52 6.18 -1.33
N GLU A 179 -17.59 6.90 -1.64
CA GLU A 179 -17.49 8.24 -2.24
C GLU A 179 -17.09 9.28 -1.20
N PHE A 180 -16.56 10.42 -1.66
CA PHE A 180 -16.39 11.60 -0.81
C PHE A 180 -17.69 12.40 -0.82
N HIS A 181 -18.40 12.42 0.30
CA HIS A 181 -19.58 13.28 0.46
C HIS A 181 -19.15 14.73 0.68
N LYS A 182 -19.85 15.68 0.05
CA LYS A 182 -19.49 17.10 0.02
C LYS A 182 -19.63 17.84 1.37
N ASP A 183 -20.27 17.23 2.38
CA ASP A 183 -20.68 17.94 3.60
C ASP A 183 -19.85 17.66 4.86
N VAL A 184 -18.69 16.99 4.75
CA VAL A 184 -17.82 16.78 5.91
C VAL A 184 -16.44 17.29 5.62
N SER A 185 -16.03 18.28 6.43
CA SER A 185 -14.70 18.88 6.57
C SER A 185 -13.59 17.83 6.80
N THR A 186 -13.30 17.03 5.78
CA THR A 186 -12.09 16.22 5.73
C THR A 186 -10.99 17.11 5.20
N ALA A 187 -10.40 17.89 6.10
CA ALA A 187 -9.38 18.91 5.90
C ALA A 187 -8.04 18.43 5.27
N TYR A 188 -8.04 17.38 4.45
CA TYR A 188 -6.83 16.77 3.90
C TYR A 188 -6.90 16.34 2.43
N VAL A 189 -8.00 16.60 1.72
CA VAL A 189 -8.06 16.15 0.33
C VAL A 189 -8.92 17.05 -0.57
N ASP A 190 -8.29 17.92 -1.36
CA ASP A 190 -8.84 18.38 -2.65
C ASP A 190 -8.88 17.16 -3.60
N SER A 191 -9.87 16.28 -3.41
CA SER A 191 -10.09 15.12 -4.29
C SER A 191 -10.94 15.59 -5.46
N PRO A 192 -10.56 15.29 -6.70
CA PRO A 192 -11.42 15.55 -7.85
C PRO A 192 -12.79 14.89 -7.69
N VAL A 193 -13.82 15.52 -8.26
CA VAL A 193 -15.18 14.95 -8.37
C VAL A 193 -15.08 13.56 -9.01
N SER A 194 -15.78 12.55 -8.48
CA SER A 194 -15.69 11.11 -8.84
C SER A 194 -14.52 10.32 -8.22
N SER A 195 -13.80 10.87 -7.24
CA SER A 195 -12.84 10.05 -6.46
C SER A 195 -13.58 9.11 -5.51
N VAL A 196 -13.02 7.91 -5.32
CA VAL A 196 -13.49 6.94 -4.31
C VAL A 196 -12.36 6.53 -3.38
N HIS A 197 -12.70 6.02 -2.19
CA HIS A 197 -11.70 5.61 -1.22
C HIS A 197 -12.05 4.32 -0.47
N VAL A 198 -11.01 3.71 0.10
CA VAL A 198 -11.15 2.64 1.10
C VAL A 198 -10.18 2.86 2.25
N ASP A 199 -10.67 2.66 3.47
CA ASP A 199 -9.90 2.81 4.70
C ASP A 199 -9.56 1.45 5.31
N PHE A 200 -8.33 1.28 5.79
CA PHE A 200 -7.91 0.09 6.54
C PHE A 200 -6.76 0.41 7.49
N SER A 201 -6.55 -0.45 8.49
CA SER A 201 -5.36 -0.39 9.34
C SER A 201 -4.31 -1.37 8.84
N MET A 202 -3.13 -0.85 8.49
CA MET A 202 -2.00 -1.62 7.97
C MET A 202 -0.92 -1.81 9.05
N ARG A 203 -0.44 -3.03 9.27
CA ARG A 203 0.66 -3.35 10.18
C ARG A 203 1.79 -4.03 9.41
N ILE A 204 3.01 -3.52 9.53
CA ILE A 204 4.22 -4.18 9.00
C ILE A 204 4.85 -4.99 10.13
N THR A 205 5.07 -6.29 9.90
CA THR A 205 5.47 -7.25 10.95
C THR A 205 6.98 -7.27 11.23
N CYS A 206 7.78 -6.57 10.41
CA CYS A 206 9.22 -6.42 10.60
C CYS A 206 9.62 -4.97 10.90
N CYS A 207 10.76 -4.78 11.57
CA CYS A 207 11.31 -3.47 11.93
C CYS A 207 12.39 -3.06 10.95
N CYS A 208 12.54 -1.75 10.69
CA CYS A 208 13.53 -1.23 9.75
C CYS A 208 14.97 -1.59 10.16
N HIS A 209 15.27 -1.56 11.46
CA HIS A 209 16.60 -1.92 11.98
C HIS A 209 17.04 -3.36 11.65
N HIS A 210 16.12 -4.31 11.47
CA HIS A 210 16.49 -5.68 11.09
C HIS A 210 16.89 -5.83 9.61
N HIS A 211 16.75 -4.76 8.82
CA HIS A 211 17.06 -4.70 7.40
C HIS A 211 18.09 -3.61 7.10
N ASP A 212 18.79 -3.12 8.13
CA ASP A 212 19.72 -1.99 8.04
C ASP A 212 19.13 -0.75 7.34
N GLU A 213 17.80 -0.61 7.43
CA GLU A 213 17.05 0.43 6.76
C GLU A 213 16.91 1.65 7.69
N LYS A 214 17.58 2.74 7.30
CA LYS A 214 17.66 3.99 8.08
C LYS A 214 16.57 4.99 7.71
N LYS A 215 16.13 5.01 6.45
CA LYS A 215 15.12 5.96 5.91
C LYS A 215 13.69 5.45 6.15
N GLY A 216 13.50 4.14 6.20
CA GLY A 216 12.21 3.50 6.45
C GLY A 216 11.76 2.59 5.30
N PHE A 217 10.57 2.02 5.42
CA PHE A 217 9.99 1.18 4.36
C PHE A 217 9.04 1.97 3.47
N GLY A 218 9.08 1.72 2.17
CA GLY A 218 8.03 2.10 1.23
C GLY A 218 7.06 0.93 1.04
N VAL A 219 5.76 1.21 0.98
CA VAL A 219 4.74 0.21 0.66
C VAL A 219 4.13 0.56 -0.70
N ILE A 220 4.26 -0.35 -1.66
CA ILE A 220 3.67 -0.21 -2.98
C ILE A 220 2.31 -0.91 -2.99
N PHE A 221 1.28 -0.17 -3.35
CA PHE A 221 -0.05 -0.69 -3.65
C PHE A 221 -0.23 -0.77 -5.16
N THR A 222 -0.72 -1.90 -5.64
CA THR A 222 -1.01 -2.15 -7.06
C THR A 222 -2.45 -2.58 -7.19
N VAL A 223 -3.23 -1.88 -8.01
CA VAL A 223 -4.63 -2.19 -8.26
C VAL A 223 -4.74 -2.76 -9.67
N LYS A 224 -5.37 -3.92 -9.76
CA LYS A 224 -5.63 -4.61 -11.03
C LYS A 224 -7.12 -4.81 -11.27
N ASP A 225 -7.50 -4.88 -12.54
CA ASP A 225 -8.85 -5.27 -12.94
C ASP A 225 -9.05 -6.79 -12.93
N HIS A 226 -10.21 -7.26 -13.40
CA HIS A 226 -10.56 -8.67 -13.50
C HIS A 226 -9.79 -9.45 -14.58
N ARG A 227 -9.08 -8.75 -15.47
CA ARG A 227 -8.25 -9.30 -16.55
C ARG A 227 -6.76 -9.27 -16.19
N ASP A 228 -6.43 -9.01 -14.92
CA ASP A 228 -5.07 -8.83 -14.40
C ASP A 228 -4.31 -7.63 -15.00
N ASN A 229 -5.02 -6.68 -15.63
CA ASN A 229 -4.41 -5.43 -16.09
C ASN A 229 -4.16 -4.52 -14.90
N VAL A 230 -2.96 -3.96 -14.81
CA VAL A 230 -2.62 -2.96 -13.82
C VAL A 230 -3.28 -1.65 -14.20
N ILE A 231 -4.24 -1.20 -13.39
CA ILE A 231 -4.94 0.06 -13.64
C ILE A 231 -4.31 1.23 -12.88
N ALA A 232 -3.73 0.97 -11.70
CA ALA A 232 -3.05 2.01 -10.92
C ALA A 232 -1.99 1.43 -9.97
N GLN A 233 -0.94 2.21 -9.72
CA GLN A 233 0.08 1.93 -8.71
C GLN A 233 0.47 3.19 -7.95
N ALA A 234 0.81 3.03 -6.68
CA ALA A 234 1.36 4.11 -5.86
C ALA A 234 2.27 3.53 -4.77
N ILE A 235 3.22 4.33 -4.30
CA ILE A 235 4.10 4.01 -3.17
C ILE A 235 3.85 5.01 -2.04
N THR A 236 3.87 4.54 -0.80
CA THR A 236 3.82 5.43 0.37
C THR A 236 5.08 6.26 0.50
N ASP A 237 4.99 7.39 1.21
CA ASP A 237 6.15 7.97 1.89
C ASP A 237 6.86 6.93 2.78
N PRO A 238 8.16 7.12 3.09
CA PRO A 238 8.88 6.19 3.95
C PRO A 238 8.26 6.09 5.35
N ILE A 239 8.10 4.85 5.82
CA ILE A 239 7.51 4.51 7.11
C ILE A 239 8.58 3.91 8.01
N THR A 240 8.87 4.56 9.14
CA THR A 240 9.79 4.02 10.15
C THR A 240 9.07 3.06 11.10
N ILE A 241 9.37 1.76 11.02
CA ILE A 241 8.83 0.73 11.91
C ILE A 241 9.86 0.33 12.96
N ILE A 242 9.51 0.53 14.24
CA ILE A 242 10.40 0.30 15.38
C ILE A 242 9.89 -0.78 16.34
N ASN A 243 10.83 -1.43 17.04
CA ASN A 243 10.55 -2.49 18.00
C ASN A 243 10.37 -1.99 19.46
N LYS A 244 10.58 -0.71 19.78
CA LYS A 244 10.71 -0.23 21.17
C LYS A 244 9.38 0.03 21.90
N ARG A 245 9.28 -0.37 23.17
CA ARG A 245 9.22 0.59 24.30
C ARG A 245 10.64 0.59 24.88
N ARG A 246 11.29 1.74 25.10
CA ARG A 246 12.30 1.86 26.15
C ARG A 246 11.64 2.70 27.23
N SER A 247 11.42 2.11 28.40
CA SER A 247 11.25 2.82 29.65
C SER A 247 12.25 2.21 30.63
N HIS A 248 13.51 2.54 30.39
CA HIS A 248 14.55 2.63 31.40
C HIS A 248 15.41 3.81 30.95
N ASP A 249 14.88 5.02 31.15
CA ASP A 249 15.72 6.17 31.43
C ASP A 249 15.49 6.47 32.92
N ILE A 250 16.45 5.99 33.72
CA ILE A 250 17.02 6.58 34.92
C ILE A 250 16.07 6.81 36.13
N SER A 251 16.07 5.83 37.04
CA SER A 251 16.24 6.11 38.47
C SER A 251 17.63 5.60 38.87
N SER A 252 18.65 6.46 38.82
CA SER A 252 19.95 6.34 39.51
C SER A 252 20.93 7.41 39.04
N LEU A 253 20.78 8.64 39.54
CA LEU A 253 21.66 9.30 40.52
C LEU A 253 21.04 10.66 40.85
#